data_AF-A0A534IF02-F1
#
_entry.id   AF-A0A534IF02-F1
#
_cell.length_a   1.000
_cell.length_b   1.000
_cell.length_c   1.000
_cell.angle_alpha   90.00
_cell.angle_beta   90.00
_cell.angle_gamma   90.00
#
_symmetry.space_group_name_H-M   'P 1'
#
loop_
_entity.id
_entity.type
_entity.pdbx_description
1 polymer ?
#
loop_
_entity_poly.entity_id
_entity_poly.type
_entity_poly.pdbx_seq_one_letter_code
_entity_poly.pdbx_strand_id
1 'polypeptide(L)' 'MPDFPCPSCGKPMEQGYLVAESMLSGAKWMQEKTRLAIGGERLQPPDSWGNVYLAGLRCSTCRLLTLRY' A
#
# COMPACT_ATOMS: atom_id res chain seq x y z
N MET A 1 -10.06 18.37 0.38
CA MET A 1 -9.93 17.18 -0.49
C MET A 1 -11.07 16.23 -0.14
N PRO A 2 -11.68 15.51 -1.08
CA PRO A 2 -12.77 14.61 -0.75
C PRO A 2 -12.26 13.50 0.18
N ASP A 3 -12.91 13.33 1.33
CA ASP A 3 -12.70 12.19 2.20
C ASP A 3 -13.23 10.95 1.48
N PHE A 4 -12.35 10.02 1.12
CA PHE A 4 -12.77 8.71 0.61
C PHE A 4 -13.08 7.82 1.82
N PRO A 5 -14.36 7.51 2.11
CA PRO A 5 -14.68 6.66 3.23
C PRO A 5 -14.21 5.23 2.95
N CYS A 6 -13.64 4.59 3.97
CA CYS A 6 -13.21 3.20 3.87
C CYS A 6 -14.41 2.32 3.52
N PRO A 7 -14.36 1.53 2.43
CA PRO A 7 -15.49 0.67 2.02
C PRO A 7 -15.80 -0.44 3.04
N SER A 8 -14.93 -0.66 4.04
CA SER A 8 -15.14 -1.64 5.11
C SER A 8 -15.70 -1.04 6.41
N CYS A 9 -15.39 0.20 6.77
CA CYS A 9 -15.75 0.76 8.08
C CYS A 9 -16.26 2.21 8.05
N GLY A 10 -16.32 2.86 6.89
CA GLY A 10 -16.84 4.21 6.71
C GLY A 10 -15.96 5.34 7.25
N LYS A 11 -14.85 5.05 7.94
CA LYS A 11 -13.92 6.07 8.45
C LYS A 11 -13.17 6.76 7.30
N PRO A 12 -12.73 8.02 7.46
CA PRO A 12 -11.89 8.71 6.49
C PRO A 12 -10.61 7.92 6.19
N MET A 13 -10.22 7.86 4.92
CA MET A 13 -8.94 7.29 4.48
C MET A 13 -7.91 8.39 4.22
N GLU A 14 -6.66 8.13 4.60
CA GLU A 14 -5.55 9.01 4.25
C GLU A 14 -5.18 8.88 2.77
N GLN A 15 -4.83 10.00 2.15
CA GLN A 15 -4.23 10.00 0.81
C GLN A 15 -2.72 9.79 0.93
N GLY A 16 -2.16 8.95 0.07
CA GLY A 16 -0.74 8.67 0.03
C GLY A 16 -0.40 7.69 -1.09
N TYR A 17 0.75 7.04 -0.94
CA TYR A 17 1.33 6.16 -1.95
C TYR A 17 1.77 4.86 -1.30
N LEU A 18 1.35 3.75 -1.92
CA LEU A 18 1.98 2.46 -1.72
C LEU A 18 3.27 2.42 -2.56
N VAL A 19 4.41 2.22 -1.91
CA VAL A 19 5.70 2.00 -2.57
C VAL A 19 6.16 0.58 -2.26
N ALA A 20 6.57 -0.18 -3.27
CA ALA A 20 7.09 -1.54 -3.11
C ALA A 20 8.56 -1.61 -3.54
N GLU A 21 9.44 -1.90 -2.59
CA GLU A 21 10.88 -2.05 -2.79
C GLU A 21 11.34 -3.45 -2.42
N SER A 22 11.77 -4.21 -3.43
CA SER A 22 12.23 -5.58 -3.26
C SER A 22 13.45 -5.75 -2.35
N MET A 23 14.43 -4.84 -2.44
CA MET A 23 15.74 -5.06 -1.82
C MET A 23 15.99 -4.29 -0.51
N LEU A 24 15.17 -3.29 -0.17
CA LEU A 24 15.46 -2.38 0.93
C LEU A 24 14.48 -2.50 2.08
N SER A 25 13.22 -2.15 1.83
CA SER A 25 12.25 -1.96 2.92
C SER A 25 10.93 -2.70 2.73
N GLY A 26 10.74 -3.40 1.62
CA GLY A 26 9.50 -4.09 1.30
C GLY A 26 8.43 -3.13 0.80
N ALA A 27 7.16 -3.42 1.08
CA ALA A 27 6.08 -2.49 0.83
C ALA A 27 5.96 -1.49 1.98
N LYS A 28 5.70 -0.22 1.66
CA LYS A 28 5.54 0.88 2.62
C LYS A 28 4.51 1.91 2.17
N TRP A 29 3.97 2.63 3.15
CA TRP A 29 3.08 3.77 2.96
C TRP A 29 3.85 5.09 3.08
N MET A 30 3.61 6.01 2.15
CA MET A 30 4.22 7.34 2.17
C MET A 30 3.16 8.41 1.84
N GLN A 31 3.11 9.50 2.62
CA GLN A 31 2.22 10.64 2.33
C GLN A 31 2.73 11.47 1.14
N GLU A 32 4.05 11.51 0.92
CA GLU A 32 4.68 12.28 -0.16
C GLU A 32 5.65 11.42 -0.98
N LYS A 33 5.81 11.77 -2.27
CA LYS A 33 6.80 11.13 -3.15
C LYS A 33 8.17 11.74 -2.90
N THR A 34 9.18 10.89 -2.73
CA THR A 34 10.59 11.32 -2.70
C THR A 34 11.37 10.65 -3.83
N ARG A 35 12.44 11.29 -4.31
CA ARG A 35 13.23 10.79 -5.45
C ARG A 35 13.81 9.38 -5.22
N LEU A 36 14.08 9.04 -3.96
CA LEU A 36 14.69 7.77 -3.55
C LEU A 36 13.74 6.91 -2.71
N ALA A 37 12.44 7.26 -2.66
CA ALA A 37 11.45 6.62 -1.79
C ALA A 37 11.87 6.51 -0.31
N ILE A 38 12.77 7.36 0.19
CA ILE A 38 13.27 7.27 1.57
C ILE A 38 12.18 7.67 2.57
N GLY A 39 12.09 6.95 3.68
CA GLY A 39 11.11 7.16 4.75
C GLY A 39 9.87 6.27 4.59
N GLY A 40 8.78 6.65 5.26
CA GLY A 40 7.50 5.95 5.23
C GLY A 40 7.34 4.85 6.28
N GLU A 41 6.10 4.44 6.48
CA GLU A 41 5.73 3.32 7.36
C GLU A 41 5.84 2.01 6.58
N ARG A 42 6.64 1.06 7.09
CA ARG A 42 6.75 -0.27 6.47
C ARG A 42 5.45 -1.05 6.69
N LEU A 43 4.85 -1.53 5.60
CA LEU A 43 3.61 -2.32 5.60
C LEU A 43 3.88 -3.82 5.55
N GLN A 44 4.83 -4.25 4.72
CA GLN A 44 5.14 -5.68 4.55
C GLN A 44 6.62 -5.86 4.20
N PRO A 45 7.36 -6.73 4.92
CA PRO A 45 8.75 -7.03 4.57
C PRO A 45 8.84 -7.84 3.26
N PRO A 46 9.99 -7.78 2.57
CA PRO A 46 10.25 -8.70 1.47
C PRO A 46 10.44 -10.14 1.99
N ASP A 47 10.24 -11.12 1.12
CA ASP A 47 10.64 -12.50 1.38
C ASP A 47 12.16 -12.69 1.27
N SER A 48 12.65 -13.92 1.50
CA SER A 48 14.07 -14.24 1.42
C SER A 48 14.70 -14.06 0.03
N TRP A 49 13.87 -13.91 -1.02
CA TRP A 49 14.28 -13.69 -2.39
C TRP A 49 14.13 -12.22 -2.81
N GLY A 50 13.72 -11.34 -1.89
CA GLY A 50 13.47 -9.94 -2.17
C GLY A 50 12.10 -9.65 -2.81
N ASN A 51 11.19 -10.62 -2.92
CA ASN A 51 9.87 -10.34 -3.46
C ASN A 51 8.98 -9.71 -2.40
N VAL A 52 8.06 -8.84 -2.83
CA VAL A 52 7.10 -8.17 -1.95
C VAL A 52 5.70 -8.57 -2.35
N TYR A 53 4.97 -9.21 -1.44
CA TYR A 53 3.60 -9.68 -1.67
C TYR A 53 2.66 -9.07 -0.62
N LEU A 54 1.69 -8.27 -1.09
CA LEU A 54 0.57 -7.82 -0.25
C LEU A 54 -0.64 -8.70 -0.53
N ALA A 55 -1.16 -9.35 0.50
CA ALA A 55 -2.39 -10.11 0.39
C ALA A 55 -3.56 -9.18 0.04
N GLY A 56 -4.40 -9.61 -0.91
CA GLY A 56 -5.51 -8.81 -1.37
C GLY A 56 -6.64 -9.64 -1.96
N LEU A 57 -7.83 -9.05 -1.96
CA LEU A 57 -9.01 -9.56 -2.62
C LEU A 57 -9.21 -8.79 -3.93
N ARG A 58 -9.45 -9.50 -5.03
CA ARG A 58 -9.71 -8.91 -6.36
C ARG A 58 -11.12 -9.22 -6.81
N CYS A 59 -11.86 -8.19 -7.19
CA CYS A 59 -13.08 -8.35 -7.99
C CYS A 59 -12.73 -8.11 -9.47
N SER A 60 -12.80 -9.15 -10.30
CA SER A 60 -12.48 -9.05 -11.74
C SER A 60 -13.47 -8.18 -12.52
N THR A 61 -14.74 -8.19 -12.12
CA THR A 61 -15.81 -7.37 -12.72
C THR A 61 -15.62 -5.89 -12.40
N CYS A 62 -15.51 -5.54 -11.12
CA CYS A 62 -15.35 -4.14 -10.70
C CYS A 62 -13.94 -3.60 -10.94
N ARG A 63 -12.99 -4.46 -11.34
CA ARG A 63 -11.55 -4.17 -11.42
C ARG A 63 -11.02 -3.51 -10.14
N LEU A 64 -11.57 -3.92 -8.99
CA LEU A 64 -11.22 -3.41 -7.67
C LEU A 64 -10.24 -4.37 -6.99
N LEU A 65 -9.22 -3.79 -6.35
CA LEU A 65 -8.33 -4.49 -5.43
C LEU A 65 -8.53 -3.91 -4.02
N THR A 66 -8.85 -4.79 -3.08
CA THR A 66 -8.89 -4.44 -1.66
C THR A 66 -7.71 -5.13 -0.99
N LEU A 67 -6.76 -4.35 -0.49
CA LEU A 67 -5.59 -4.85 0.22
C LEU A 67 -5.76 -4.53 1.70
N ARG A 68 -5.37 -5.48 2.56
CA ARG A 68 -5.22 -5.25 3.99
C ARG A 68 -3.78 -5.59 4.34
N TYR A 69 -3.13 -4.63 4.97
CA TYR A 69 -1.75 -4.70 5.41
C TYR A 69 -1.70 -4.48 6.92
#